data_AF-A0A428PVD5-F1
#
_entry.id   AF-A0A428PVD5-F1
#
_cell.length_a   1.000
_cell.length_b   1.000
_cell.length_c   1.000
_cell.angle_alpha   90.00
_cell.angle_beta   90.00
_cell.angle_gamma   90.00
#
_symmetry.space_group_name_H-M   'P 1'
#
loop_
_entity.id
_entity.type
_entity.pdbx_description
1 polymer ?
#
loop_
_entity_poly.entity_id
_entity_poly.type
_entity_poly.pdbx_seq_one_letter_code
_entity_poly.pdbx_strand_id
1 'polypeptide(L)'
;MSLPDNPGNTRASKLQILPEGLSPARKQAQRDLIAVSRRLPVDPLGVHCLGRDGVMRSVTANRQVLGAVPLEPRLIKAFLDILDYDEELEAEFRGVDGTKAPQEHWFEPPRGILPPPLSKEQLEEARKFTEENGMNFDIVPGIEAGVEVTGDGRMCPVVVRSDHDILPRDEKAKDLPSSPEH
;
A
#
# COMPACT_ATOMS: atom_id res chain seq x y z
N MET A 1 -38.61 -0.98 5.26
CA MET A 1 -38.32 -2.42 5.09
C MET A 1 -36.81 -2.56 5.13
N SER A 2 -36.28 -3.02 6.26
CA SER A 2 -34.83 -3.17 6.48
C SER A 2 -34.38 -4.50 5.87
N LEU A 3 -33.29 -4.48 5.10
CA LEU A 3 -32.68 -5.68 4.54
C LEU A 3 -32.07 -6.53 5.67
N PRO A 4 -32.16 -7.87 5.60
CA PRO A 4 -31.61 -8.73 6.63
C PRO A 4 -30.07 -8.72 6.62
N ASP A 5 -29.48 -8.64 7.81
CA ASP A 5 -28.05 -8.86 8.02
C ASP A 5 -27.64 -10.22 7.46
N ASN A 6 -26.74 -10.21 6.47
CA ASN A 6 -26.20 -11.41 5.84
C ASN A 6 -25.01 -11.94 6.69
N PRO A 7 -25.15 -13.09 7.38
CA PRO A 7 -24.10 -13.64 8.25
C PRO A 7 -22.86 -14.15 7.49
N GLY A 8 -22.87 -14.14 6.15
CA GLY A 8 -21.72 -14.47 5.31
C GLY A 8 -20.58 -13.44 5.36
N ASN A 9 -20.86 -12.18 5.71
CA ASN A 9 -19.86 -11.10 5.77
C ASN A 9 -18.94 -11.18 7.02
N THR A 10 -19.28 -12.05 7.99
CA THR A 10 -18.59 -12.15 9.29
C THR A 10 -17.26 -12.91 9.21
N ARG A 11 -17.01 -13.67 8.14
CA ARG A 11 -15.74 -14.44 7.99
C ARG A 11 -14.62 -13.63 7.35
N ALA A 12 -14.91 -12.77 6.38
CA ALA A 12 -13.90 -11.91 5.74
C ALA A 12 -13.38 -10.81 6.69
N SER A 13 -14.22 -10.37 7.63
CA SER A 13 -13.88 -9.41 8.68
C SER A 13 -13.00 -10.00 9.79
N LYS A 14 -12.86 -11.33 9.87
CA LYS A 14 -12.11 -12.03 10.94
C LYS A 14 -10.62 -12.21 10.65
N LEU A 15 -10.17 -11.98 9.41
CA LEU A 15 -8.76 -12.04 9.00
C LEU A 15 -8.03 -10.68 9.11
N GLN A 16 -8.73 -9.63 9.53
CA GLN A 16 -8.18 -8.31 9.81
C GLN A 16 -8.00 -8.16 11.33
N ILE A 17 -7.00 -8.83 11.92
CA ILE A 17 -6.65 -8.60 13.33
C ILE A 17 -5.89 -7.27 13.41
N LEU A 18 -6.61 -6.17 13.21
CA LEU A 18 -6.10 -4.83 13.48
C LEU A 18 -6.09 -4.66 15.01
N PRO A 19 -4.96 -4.26 15.62
CA PRO A 19 -4.87 -4.00 17.05
C PRO A 19 -6.06 -3.21 17.60
N GLU A 20 -6.63 -3.64 18.73
CA GLU A 20 -7.81 -3.00 19.33
C GLU A 20 -7.58 -1.52 19.62
N GLY A 21 -6.34 -1.16 20.00
CA GLY A 21 -5.90 0.22 20.30
C GLY A 21 -5.76 1.16 19.10
N LEU A 22 -5.94 0.70 17.86
CA LEU A 22 -5.96 1.59 16.70
C LEU A 22 -7.23 2.44 16.66
N SER A 23 -7.06 3.74 16.36
CA SER A 23 -8.19 4.64 16.17
C SER A 23 -9.09 4.17 15.00
N PRO A 24 -10.39 4.50 15.02
CA PRO A 24 -11.31 4.13 13.92
C PRO A 24 -10.82 4.61 12.55
N ALA A 25 -10.24 5.82 12.49
CA ALA A 25 -9.68 6.37 11.26
C ALA A 25 -8.50 5.55 10.72
N ARG A 26 -7.58 5.11 11.59
CA ARG A 26 -6.46 4.24 11.19
C ARG A 26 -6.95 2.87 10.75
N LYS A 27 -7.94 2.29 11.44
CA LYS A 27 -8.56 1.03 11.03
C LYS A 27 -9.21 1.15 9.65
N GLN A 28 -9.88 2.26 9.37
CA GLN A 28 -10.47 2.50 8.06
C GLN A 28 -9.40 2.67 6.97
N ALA A 29 -8.33 3.43 7.23
CA ALA A 29 -7.24 3.60 6.27
C ALA A 29 -6.57 2.26 5.91
N GLN A 30 -6.40 1.35 6.88
CA GLN A 30 -5.92 -0.01 6.64
C GLN A 30 -6.85 -0.82 5.73
N ARG A 31 -8.17 -0.74 5.95
CA ARG A 31 -9.16 -1.42 5.09
C ARG A 31 -9.16 -0.88 3.67
N ASP A 32 -9.08 0.44 3.53
CA ASP A 32 -9.05 1.10 2.24
C ASP A 32 -7.77 0.74 1.48
N LEU A 33 -6.62 0.69 2.16
CA LEU A 33 -5.35 0.24 1.57
C LEU A 33 -5.44 -1.20 1.05
N ILE A 34 -6.02 -2.11 1.84
CA ILE A 34 -6.25 -3.50 1.41
C ILE A 34 -7.14 -3.53 0.16
N ALA A 35 -8.21 -2.72 0.13
CA ALA A 35 -9.11 -2.64 -1.01
C ALA A 35 -8.41 -2.11 -2.26
N VAL A 36 -7.52 -1.12 -2.12
CA VAL A 36 -6.69 -0.59 -3.21
C VAL A 36 -5.71 -1.65 -3.72
N SER A 37 -4.99 -2.32 -2.83
CA SER A 37 -4.02 -3.37 -3.18
C SER A 37 -4.70 -4.52 -3.96
N ARG A 38 -5.94 -4.89 -3.60
CA ARG A 38 -6.71 -5.93 -4.31
C ARG A 38 -7.08 -5.56 -5.75
N ARG A 39 -7.16 -4.27 -6.08
CA ARG A 39 -7.47 -3.79 -7.44
C ARG A 39 -6.26 -3.80 -8.35
N LEU A 40 -5.06 -3.92 -7.80
CA LEU A 40 -3.85 -4.00 -8.59
C LEU A 40 -3.65 -5.43 -9.10
N PRO A 41 -3.21 -5.62 -10.35
CA PRO A 41 -2.79 -6.92 -10.85
C PRO A 41 -1.70 -7.52 -9.97
N VAL A 42 -1.58 -8.84 -9.94
CA VAL A 42 -0.51 -9.55 -9.22
C VAL A 42 0.25 -10.41 -10.19
N ASP A 43 1.53 -10.08 -10.38
CA ASP A 43 2.50 -11.00 -11.00
C ASP A 43 3.06 -11.90 -9.89
N PRO A 44 2.98 -13.24 -10.03
CA PRO A 44 3.56 -14.20 -9.07
C PRO A 44 5.05 -13.98 -8.77
N LEU A 45 5.81 -13.41 -9.72
CA LEU A 45 7.23 -13.06 -9.55
C LEU A 45 7.46 -11.56 -9.37
N GLY A 46 6.36 -10.79 -9.31
CA GLY A 46 6.36 -9.35 -9.16
C GLY A 46 6.28 -8.88 -7.71
N VAL A 47 6.04 -7.58 -7.55
CA VAL A 47 5.87 -6.96 -6.24
C VAL A 47 4.89 -5.79 -6.31
N HIS A 48 4.14 -5.60 -5.23
CA HIS A 48 3.47 -4.34 -4.96
C HIS A 48 4.41 -3.42 -4.19
N CYS A 49 4.77 -2.27 -4.75
CA CYS A 49 5.69 -1.32 -4.14
C CYS A 49 5.08 0.08 -4.06
N LEU A 50 5.41 0.80 -2.99
CA LEU A 50 5.09 2.22 -2.83
C LEU A 50 6.30 3.06 -3.24
N GLY A 51 6.15 3.90 -4.26
CA GLY A 51 7.20 4.83 -4.67
C GLY A 51 7.25 6.06 -3.76
N ARG A 52 8.40 6.75 -3.71
CA ARG A 52 8.57 8.05 -3.02
C ARG A 52 7.62 9.14 -3.49
N ASP A 53 7.07 8.96 -4.68
CA ASP A 53 6.06 9.84 -5.25
C ASP A 53 4.65 9.58 -4.70
N GLY A 54 4.50 8.66 -3.72
CA GLY A 54 3.22 8.33 -3.10
C GLY A 54 2.32 7.44 -3.96
N VAL A 55 2.85 6.89 -5.06
CA VAL A 55 2.07 6.03 -5.97
C VAL A 55 2.40 4.56 -5.72
N MET A 56 1.36 3.78 -5.40
CA MET A 56 1.46 2.33 -5.24
C MET A 56 1.37 1.66 -6.60
N ARG A 57 2.29 0.74 -6.89
CA ARG A 57 2.40 0.07 -8.19
C ARG A 57 2.46 -1.43 -8.01
N SER A 58 1.82 -2.14 -8.92
CA SER A 58 2.15 -3.54 -9.20
C SER A 58 3.14 -3.59 -10.33
N VAL A 59 4.26 -4.25 -10.09
CA VAL A 59 5.33 -4.38 -11.08
C VAL A 59 5.75 -5.82 -11.26
N THR A 60 6.17 -6.17 -12.47
CA THR A 60 6.71 -7.50 -12.77
C THR A 60 8.09 -7.71 -12.16
N ALA A 61 8.63 -8.93 -12.28
CA ALA A 61 10.02 -9.24 -11.95
C ALA A 61 11.04 -8.30 -12.61
N ASN A 62 10.74 -7.83 -13.83
CA ASN A 62 11.56 -6.90 -14.62
C ASN A 62 11.19 -5.42 -14.41
N ARG A 63 10.34 -5.13 -13.42
CA ARG A 63 9.89 -3.77 -13.04
C ARG A 63 9.05 -3.07 -14.12
N GLN A 64 8.37 -3.83 -14.97
CA GLN A 64 7.31 -3.29 -15.81
C GLN A 64 6.08 -3.02 -14.96
N VAL A 65 5.51 -1.82 -15.03
CA VAL A 65 4.30 -1.46 -14.29
C VAL A 65 3.07 -2.10 -14.94
N LEU A 66 2.34 -2.92 -14.16
CA LEU A 66 1.09 -3.55 -14.55
C LEU A 66 -0.15 -2.72 -14.17
N GLY A 67 -0.04 -2.01 -13.05
CA GLY A 67 -1.08 -1.15 -12.53
C GLY A 67 -0.51 -0.18 -11.50
N ALA A 68 -1.14 0.98 -11.38
CA ALA A 68 -0.72 2.03 -10.47
C ALA A 68 -1.94 2.72 -9.85
N VAL A 69 -1.84 3.08 -8.58
CA VAL A 69 -2.85 3.86 -7.86
C VAL A 69 -2.15 4.93 -7.03
N PRO A 70 -2.44 6.22 -7.24
CA PRO A 70 -1.96 7.27 -6.35
C PRO A 70 -2.58 7.11 -4.96
N LEU A 71 -1.77 7.17 -3.92
CA LEU A 71 -2.27 7.08 -2.55
C LEU A 71 -2.40 8.47 -1.93
N GLU A 72 -3.52 8.69 -1.24
CA GLU A 72 -3.66 9.83 -0.32
C GLU A 72 -2.72 9.66 0.89
N PRO A 73 -2.31 10.74 1.57
CA PRO A 73 -1.40 10.68 2.71
C PRO A 73 -1.82 9.68 3.80
N ARG A 74 -3.13 9.55 4.06
CA ARG A 74 -3.66 8.58 5.04
C ARG A 74 -3.38 7.12 4.65
N LEU A 75 -3.37 6.81 3.35
CA LEU A 75 -3.12 5.45 2.82
C LEU A 75 -1.62 5.17 2.72
N ILE A 76 -0.82 6.20 2.41
CA ILE A 76 0.64 6.14 2.52
C ILE A 76 1.00 5.78 3.97
N LYS A 77 0.47 6.51 4.95
CA LYS A 77 0.67 6.19 6.38
C LYS A 77 0.24 4.76 6.70
N ALA A 78 -0.95 4.34 6.25
CA ALA A 78 -1.41 2.98 6.49
C ALA A 78 -0.46 1.92 5.91
N PHE A 79 0.17 2.20 4.76
CA PHE A 79 1.16 1.32 4.15
C PHE A 79 2.45 1.26 4.98
N LEU A 80 2.95 2.39 5.50
CA LEU A 80 4.16 2.39 6.33
C LEU A 80 3.93 1.72 7.69
N ASP A 81 2.75 1.92 8.29
CA ASP A 81 2.37 1.35 9.59
C ASP A 81 2.40 -0.19 9.61
N ILE A 82 2.39 -0.89 8.46
CA ILE A 82 2.53 -2.36 8.40
C ILE A 82 3.99 -2.82 8.49
N LEU A 83 4.94 -1.91 8.30
CA LEU A 83 6.37 -2.13 8.37
C LEU A 83 6.89 -1.81 9.78
N ASP A 84 8.07 -2.31 10.11
CA ASP A 84 8.74 -1.91 11.34
C ASP A 84 9.10 -0.41 11.27
N TYR A 85 9.18 0.25 12.43
CA TYR A 85 9.48 1.68 12.48
C TYR A 85 10.87 1.97 11.87
N ASP A 86 10.92 3.01 11.03
CA ASP A 86 12.12 3.45 10.32
C ASP A 86 12.07 4.98 10.17
N GLU A 87 13.03 5.67 10.77
CA GLU A 87 13.11 7.14 10.77
C GLU A 87 13.45 7.70 9.37
N GLU A 88 14.24 6.98 8.56
CA GLU A 88 14.58 7.38 7.21
C GLU A 88 13.34 7.32 6.31
N LEU A 89 12.56 6.24 6.46
CA LEU A 89 11.27 6.07 5.77
C LEU A 89 10.28 7.18 6.17
N GLU A 90 10.21 7.50 7.46
CA GLU A 90 9.34 8.56 7.96
C GLU A 90 9.70 9.93 7.40
N ALA A 91 11.01 10.22 7.29
CA ALA A 91 11.51 11.46 6.70
C ALA A 91 11.26 11.50 5.18
N GLU A 92 11.46 10.39 4.48
CA GLU A 92 11.28 10.26 3.03
C GLU A 92 9.82 10.47 2.62
N PHE A 93 8.87 9.96 3.39
CA PHE A 93 7.45 10.05 3.09
C PHE A 93 6.74 11.25 3.73
N ARG A 94 7.46 12.11 4.44
CA ARG A 94 6.88 13.26 5.13
C ARG A 94 6.25 14.24 4.15
N GLY A 95 4.94 14.48 4.30
CA GLY A 95 4.18 15.39 3.44
C GLY A 95 3.99 14.90 2.00
N VAL A 96 4.34 13.65 1.69
CA VAL A 96 4.11 13.05 0.36
C VAL A 96 2.62 12.84 0.14
N ASP A 97 2.15 13.18 -1.05
CA ASP A 97 0.78 13.02 -1.49
C ASP A 97 0.76 12.50 -2.94
N GLY A 98 0.46 11.22 -3.11
CA GLY A 98 0.47 10.57 -4.43
C GLY A 98 -0.59 11.11 -5.37
N THR A 99 -1.65 11.74 -4.86
CA THR A 99 -2.69 12.36 -5.70
C THR A 99 -2.18 13.57 -6.49
N LYS A 100 -1.02 14.11 -6.10
CA LYS A 100 -0.33 15.21 -6.77
C LYS A 100 0.69 14.74 -7.81
N ALA A 101 0.96 13.43 -7.89
CA ALA A 101 1.91 12.90 -8.87
C ALA A 101 1.32 12.98 -10.29
N PRO A 102 2.08 13.47 -11.29
CA PRO A 102 1.65 13.47 -12.69
C PRO A 102 1.25 12.07 -13.14
N GLN A 103 0.13 11.97 -13.86
CA GLN A 103 -0.41 10.66 -14.29
C GLN A 103 0.56 9.88 -15.20
N GLU A 104 1.36 10.58 -16.00
CA GLU A 104 2.45 9.97 -16.79
C GLU A 104 3.42 9.18 -15.93
N HIS A 105 3.77 9.69 -14.75
CA HIS A 105 4.70 9.03 -13.83
C HIS A 105 4.09 7.82 -13.13
N TRP A 106 2.77 7.63 -13.19
CA TRP A 106 2.15 6.45 -12.57
C TRP A 106 2.62 5.17 -13.23
N PHE A 107 2.74 5.15 -14.55
CA PHE A 107 3.18 4.00 -15.35
C PHE A 107 4.64 4.11 -15.80
N GLU A 108 5.17 5.32 -15.91
CA GLU A 108 6.58 5.59 -16.25
C GLU A 108 7.25 6.40 -15.14
N PRO A 109 7.51 5.78 -13.97
CA PRO A 109 8.12 6.48 -12.85
C PRO A 109 9.55 6.92 -13.18
N PRO A 110 10.01 8.06 -12.64
CA PRO A 110 11.41 8.47 -12.73
C PRO A 110 12.38 7.37 -12.25
N ARG A 111 13.61 7.40 -12.77
CA ARG A 111 14.65 6.45 -12.38
C ARG A 111 14.90 6.52 -10.86
N GLY A 112 15.02 5.35 -10.23
CA GLY A 112 15.27 5.25 -8.78
C GLY A 112 14.03 5.34 -7.89
N ILE A 113 12.82 5.36 -8.46
CA ILE A 113 11.56 5.22 -7.70
C ILE A 113 11.19 3.75 -7.51
N LEU A 114 11.38 2.91 -8.53
CA LEU A 114 11.09 1.48 -8.46
C LEU A 114 12.23 0.72 -7.78
N PRO A 115 11.92 -0.35 -7.03
CA PRO A 115 12.94 -1.25 -6.51
C PRO A 115 13.73 -1.89 -7.65
N PRO A 116 15.00 -2.27 -7.44
CA PRO A 116 15.81 -2.92 -8.47
C PRO A 116 15.15 -4.22 -8.95
N PRO A 117 15.27 -4.60 -10.24
CA PRO A 117 14.76 -5.87 -10.75
C PRO A 117 15.45 -7.06 -10.06
N LEU A 118 14.80 -8.22 -10.09
CA LEU A 118 15.43 -9.44 -9.58
C LEU A 118 16.68 -9.78 -10.40
N SER A 119 17.72 -10.27 -9.74
CA SER A 119 18.87 -10.85 -10.43
C SER A 119 18.46 -12.13 -11.17
N LYS A 120 19.27 -12.60 -12.12
CA LYS A 120 18.99 -13.86 -12.83
C LYS A 120 18.87 -15.05 -11.87
N GLU A 121 19.75 -15.11 -10.87
CA GLU A 121 19.74 -16.15 -9.84
C GLU A 121 18.46 -16.10 -9.01
N GLN A 122 18.07 -14.92 -8.53
CA GLN A 122 16.82 -14.73 -7.76
C GLN A 122 15.58 -15.09 -8.60
N LEU A 123 15.61 -14.76 -9.90
CA LEU A 123 14.51 -15.08 -10.81
C LEU A 123 14.40 -16.59 -11.01
N GLU A 124 15.51 -17.29 -11.19
CA GLU A 124 15.55 -18.74 -11.33
C GLU A 124 15.09 -19.45 -10.04
N GLU A 125 15.53 -18.98 -8.88
CA GLU A 125 15.09 -19.49 -7.57
C GLU A 125 13.59 -19.28 -7.36
N ALA A 126 13.09 -18.07 -7.60
CA ALA A 126 11.67 -17.75 -7.46
C ALA A 126 10.81 -18.56 -8.44
N ARG A 127 11.29 -18.74 -9.67
CA ARG A 127 10.64 -19.59 -10.67
C ARG A 127 10.59 -21.05 -10.21
N LYS A 128 11.70 -21.59 -9.74
CA LYS A 128 11.77 -22.97 -9.24
C LYS A 128 10.83 -23.17 -8.05
N PHE A 129 10.81 -22.24 -7.10
CA PHE A 129 9.89 -22.26 -5.97
C PHE A 129 8.42 -22.23 -6.43
N THR A 130 8.11 -21.43 -7.45
CA THR A 130 6.75 -21.32 -8.00
C THR A 130 6.33 -22.63 -8.69
N GLU A 131 7.22 -23.23 -9.49
CA GLU A 131 7.00 -24.52 -10.16
C GLU A 131 6.86 -25.67 -9.15
N GLU A 132 7.73 -25.77 -8.15
CA GLU A 132 7.72 -26.83 -7.15
C GLU A 132 6.46 -26.81 -6.26
N ASN A 133 5.92 -25.64 -5.99
CA ASN A 133 4.67 -25.48 -5.23
C ASN A 133 3.40 -25.55 -6.10
N GLY A 134 3.54 -25.82 -7.40
CA GLY A 134 2.41 -25.91 -8.33
C GLY A 134 1.64 -24.59 -8.49
N MET A 135 2.29 -23.46 -8.24
CA MET A 135 1.70 -22.13 -8.43
C MET A 135 1.72 -21.76 -9.92
N ASN A 136 0.70 -21.02 -10.37
CA ASN A 136 0.63 -20.52 -11.75
C ASN A 136 1.50 -19.26 -11.90
N PHE A 137 2.06 -19.05 -13.09
CA PHE A 137 2.80 -17.84 -13.51
C PHE A 137 1.91 -16.77 -14.16
N ASP A 138 0.64 -17.08 -14.40
CA ASP A 138 -0.28 -16.11 -15.00
C ASP A 138 -0.47 -14.89 -14.09
N ILE A 139 -0.42 -13.71 -14.69
CA ILE A 139 -0.76 -12.46 -14.01
C ILE A 139 -2.23 -12.54 -13.61
N VAL A 140 -2.48 -12.42 -12.31
CA VAL A 140 -3.83 -12.37 -11.77
C VAL A 140 -4.35 -10.94 -11.92
N PRO A 141 -5.47 -10.71 -12.62
CA PRO A 141 -6.04 -9.38 -12.71
C PRO A 141 -6.50 -8.89 -11.34
N GLY A 142 -6.47 -7.58 -11.15
CA GLY A 142 -7.03 -6.97 -9.95
C GLY A 142 -8.54 -7.19 -9.84
N ILE A 143 -9.05 -7.17 -8.62
CA ILE A 143 -10.46 -7.35 -8.31
C ILE A 143 -11.18 -6.01 -8.43
N GLU A 144 -12.17 -5.91 -9.31
CA GLU A 144 -12.98 -4.70 -9.47
C GLU A 144 -13.79 -4.37 -8.19
N ALA A 145 -14.09 -3.09 -8.00
CA ALA A 145 -14.86 -2.64 -6.84
C ALA A 145 -16.28 -3.24 -6.85
N GLY A 146 -16.64 -3.98 -5.80
CA GLY A 146 -17.96 -4.60 -5.64
C GLY A 146 -18.02 -6.08 -6.01
N VAL A 147 -16.93 -6.69 -6.47
CA VAL A 147 -16.83 -8.15 -6.63
C VAL A 147 -16.58 -8.79 -5.27
N GLU A 148 -17.49 -9.68 -4.83
CA GLU A 148 -17.28 -10.49 -3.63
C GLU A 148 -16.08 -11.42 -3.83
N VAL A 149 -15.08 -11.29 -2.97
CA VAL A 149 -13.94 -12.21 -2.94
C VAL A 149 -14.37 -13.49 -2.22
N THR A 150 -14.97 -14.42 -2.97
CA THR A 150 -15.29 -15.75 -2.45
C THR A 150 -14.06 -16.63 -2.51
N GLY A 151 -13.27 -16.63 -1.43
CA GLY A 151 -12.10 -17.50 -1.30
C GLY A 151 -11.41 -17.34 0.05
N ASP A 152 -10.88 -18.44 0.58
CA ASP A 152 -10.00 -18.45 1.76
C ASP A 152 -8.67 -17.74 1.52
N GLY A 153 -8.39 -17.33 0.27
CA GLY A 153 -7.13 -16.81 -0.24
C GLY A 153 -6.34 -16.14 0.87
N ARG A 154 -5.39 -16.91 1.42
CA ARG A 154 -4.66 -16.61 2.66
C ARG A 154 -3.95 -15.28 2.52
N MET A 155 -4.69 -14.21 2.78
CA MET A 155 -4.10 -12.90 2.88
C MET A 155 -3.34 -12.92 4.20
N CYS A 156 -2.03 -12.71 4.13
CA CYS A 156 -1.24 -12.48 5.33
C CYS A 156 -1.99 -11.45 6.17
N PRO A 157 -2.34 -11.76 7.43
CA PRO A 157 -3.08 -10.82 8.26
C PRO A 157 -2.32 -9.50 8.29
N VAL A 158 -3.01 -8.40 8.01
CA VAL A 158 -2.39 -7.06 8.10
C VAL A 158 -2.17 -6.76 9.57
N VAL A 159 -0.91 -6.85 9.99
CA VAL A 159 -0.47 -6.49 11.33
C VAL A 159 0.15 -5.11 11.26
N VAL A 160 -0.48 -4.14 11.93
CA VAL A 160 0.16 -2.84 12.16
C VAL A 160 1.30 -3.05 13.15
N ARG A 161 2.51 -2.68 12.75
CA ARG A 161 3.74 -2.88 13.52
C ARG A 161 4.27 -1.58 14.12
N SER A 162 3.90 -0.43 13.57
CA SER A 162 4.46 0.86 13.94
C SER A 162 3.45 2.01 13.76
N ASP A 163 3.86 3.22 14.10
CA ASP A 163 3.09 4.45 13.95
C ASP A 163 3.95 5.56 13.34
N HIS A 164 4.15 5.52 12.02
CA HIS A 164 4.96 6.50 11.30
C HIS A 164 4.24 7.87 11.22
N ASP A 165 4.83 8.92 11.77
CA ASP A 165 4.39 10.30 11.65
C ASP A 165 4.95 10.96 10.38
N ILE A 166 4.25 10.75 9.28
CA ILE A 166 4.53 11.39 7.99
C ILE A 166 3.79 12.70 7.77
N LEU A 167 3.11 13.23 8.79
CA LEU A 167 2.40 14.50 8.62
C LEU A 167 3.42 15.62 8.36
N PRO A 168 3.06 16.60 7.52
CA PRO A 168 3.85 17.82 7.42
C PRO A 168 4.06 18.37 8.81
N ARG A 169 5.32 18.69 9.15
CA ARG A 169 5.59 19.51 10.32
C ARG A 169 5.00 20.87 9.97
N ASP A 170 3.81 21.18 10.47
CA ASP A 170 3.18 22.49 10.25
C ASP A 170 4.22 23.60 10.41
N GLU A 171 4.13 24.65 9.57
CA GLU A 171 4.88 25.90 9.68
C GLU A 171 4.63 26.56 11.06
N LYS A 172 5.18 26.00 12.13
CA LYS A 172 5.21 26.57 13.47
C LYS A 172 6.24 27.72 13.52
N ALA A 173 6.09 28.76 12.69
CA ALA A 173 6.94 29.96 12.76
C ALA A 173 6.50 31.13 11.86
N LYS A 174 5.21 31.46 11.71
CA LYS A 174 4.85 32.76 11.05
C LYS A 174 3.85 33.66 11.79
N ASP A 175 3.24 33.19 12.87
CA ASP A 175 2.49 34.07 13.78
C ASP A 175 3.31 34.34 15.07
N LEU A 176 4.44 35.04 14.93
CA LEU A 176 4.86 35.94 16.00
C LEU A 176 4.39 37.34 15.61
N PRO A 177 3.49 37.99 16.37
CA PRO A 177 3.31 39.42 16.22
C PRO A 177 4.64 40.09 16.54
N SER A 178 5.16 40.83 15.56
CA SER A 178 6.26 41.77 15.74
C SER A 178 5.90 42.67 16.92
N SER A 179 6.62 42.55 18.04
CA SER A 179 6.55 43.53 19.12
C SER A 179 6.77 44.91 18.50
N PRO A 180 5.88 45.89 18.73
CA PRO A 180 6.23 47.27 18.45
C PRO A 180 7.22 47.72 19.52
N GLU A 181 8.42 48.07 19.08
CA GLU A 181 9.30 48.94 19.85
C GLU A 181 8.56 50.26 20.10
N HIS A 182 8.43 50.67 21.36
CA HIS A 182 8.44 52.07 21.83
C HIS A 182 8.72 52.09 23.34
#